data_AF-A0A1L8QXF0-F1
#
_entry.id   AF-A0A1L8QXF0-F1
#
_cell.length_a   1.000
_cell.length_b   1.000
_cell.length_c   1.000
_cell.angle_alpha   90.00
_cell.angle_beta   90.00
_cell.angle_gamma   90.00
#
_symmetry.space_group_name_H-M   'P 1'
#
loop_
_entity.id
_entity.type
_entity.pdbx_description
1 polymer ?
#
loop_
_entity_poly.entity_id
_entity_poly.type
_entity_poly.pdbx_seq_one_letter_code
_entity_poly.pdbx_strand_id
1 'polypeptide(L)'
;MEAFISNQHSVVLFLLFIIFLVILSKSTDILIDRAVDISHEFGISQIIIGATIVSIGTSLPELSTSIVAILKGTSDFALGNALGSVITNTALVLGVGALAGSIPVPSSIASRLFFLIASLFILIFASIETFNLQFLSSYGQLQPMIGIFFLVTVPFFLLSSFIQKGKRTKSKAPQEKQPINKKVLMIQITVILLSAIAVALSATSLVTTVSEMAFRLGISEAIIAGTIVALGTSLPELSTTFTAARKGHGSLAMGNVLGANVLNILLVLGVSIAMSPNGISVPPIFYQIHFPVALALIGLLTYFIFNTKKHEISKNEGKVLISIYLLYMGISFIL
;
A
#
# COMPACT_ATOMS: atom_id res chain seq x y z
N MET A 1 11.55 -4.49 -20.48
CA MET A 1 10.37 -5.35 -20.30
C MET A 1 9.22 -4.90 -21.20
N GLU A 2 8.78 -3.63 -21.11
CA GLU A 2 7.72 -3.07 -21.97
C GLU A 2 7.94 -3.34 -23.46
N ALA A 3 9.10 -2.98 -24.01
CA ALA A 3 9.44 -3.24 -25.41
C ALA A 3 9.47 -4.74 -25.79
N PHE A 4 9.72 -5.64 -24.84
CA PHE A 4 9.64 -7.07 -25.11
C PHE A 4 8.18 -7.50 -25.22
N ILE A 5 7.34 -7.08 -24.27
CA ILE A 5 5.92 -7.42 -24.18
C ILE A 5 5.16 -6.86 -25.40
N SER A 6 5.37 -5.59 -25.77
CA SER A 6 4.66 -4.96 -26.89
C SER A 6 4.93 -5.61 -28.24
N ASN A 7 6.08 -6.28 -28.41
CA ASN A 7 6.44 -6.99 -29.63
C ASN A 7 5.92 -8.43 -29.70
N GLN A 8 5.30 -8.97 -28.63
CA GLN A 8 4.82 -10.35 -28.61
C GLN A 8 3.44 -10.51 -29.28
N HIS A 9 3.13 -11.71 -29.76
CA HIS A 9 1.79 -12.07 -30.21
C HIS A 9 0.81 -12.21 -29.04
N SER A 10 -0.50 -12.03 -29.28
CA SER A 10 -1.53 -12.06 -28.23
C SER A 10 -1.59 -13.39 -27.46
N VAL A 11 -1.27 -14.51 -28.10
CA VAL A 11 -1.17 -15.83 -27.43
C VAL A 11 -0.02 -15.84 -26.42
N VAL A 12 1.13 -15.26 -26.78
CA VAL A 12 2.29 -15.16 -25.90
C VAL A 12 1.98 -14.21 -24.74
N LEU A 13 1.28 -13.10 -24.98
CA LEU A 13 0.82 -12.21 -23.92
C LEU A 13 -0.08 -12.92 -22.90
N PHE A 14 -1.01 -13.75 -23.38
CA PHE A 14 -1.86 -14.54 -22.49
C PHE A 14 -1.05 -15.56 -21.67
N LEU A 15 -0.07 -16.22 -22.27
CA LEU A 15 0.84 -17.12 -21.53
C LEU A 15 1.68 -16.36 -20.49
N LEU A 16 2.23 -15.20 -20.84
CA LEU A 16 2.96 -14.33 -19.91
C LEU A 16 2.08 -13.88 -18.74
N PHE A 17 0.82 -13.51 -19.02
CA PHE A 17 -0.16 -13.18 -17.99
C PHE A 17 -0.31 -14.32 -16.97
N ILE A 18 -0.52 -15.55 -17.43
CA ILE A 18 -0.64 -16.73 -16.56
C ILE A 18 0.66 -16.97 -15.78
N ILE A 19 1.82 -16.88 -16.44
CA ILE A 19 3.13 -17.07 -15.80
C ILE A 19 3.33 -16.04 -14.67
N PHE A 20 3.11 -14.75 -14.94
CA PHE A 20 3.28 -13.72 -13.92
C PHE A 20 2.27 -13.84 -12.78
N LEU A 21 1.03 -14.27 -13.07
CA LEU A 21 0.03 -14.56 -12.03
C LEU A 21 0.47 -15.72 -11.12
N VAL A 22 1.02 -16.80 -11.70
CA VAL A 22 1.56 -17.94 -10.93
C VAL A 22 2.77 -17.51 -10.09
N ILE A 23 3.70 -16.74 -10.67
CA ILE A 23 4.87 -16.22 -9.93
C ILE A 23 4.41 -15.32 -8.79
N LEU A 24 3.47 -14.40 -9.02
CA LEU A 24 2.91 -13.52 -8.00
C LEU A 24 2.33 -14.34 -6.85
N SER A 25 1.45 -15.28 -7.17
CA SER A 25 0.80 -16.13 -6.16
C SER A 25 1.81 -16.95 -5.35
N LYS A 26 2.78 -17.60 -6.00
CA LYS A 26 3.79 -18.43 -5.30
C LYS A 26 4.77 -17.59 -4.48
N SER A 27 5.21 -16.45 -5.01
CA SER A 27 6.12 -15.56 -4.30
C SER A 27 5.44 -14.94 -3.09
N THR A 28 4.15 -14.59 -3.21
CA THR A 28 3.33 -14.16 -2.08
C THR A 28 3.21 -15.26 -1.02
N ASP A 29 2.90 -16.50 -1.40
CA ASP A 29 2.80 -17.61 -0.43
C ASP A 29 4.09 -17.76 0.39
N ILE A 30 5.26 -17.76 -0.29
CA ILE A 30 6.58 -17.85 0.35
C ILE A 30 6.85 -16.64 1.25
N LEU A 31 6.53 -15.43 0.77
CA LEU A 31 6.71 -14.19 1.54
C LEU A 31 5.92 -14.24 2.86
N ILE A 32 4.66 -14.67 2.82
CA ILE A 32 3.82 -14.79 4.01
C ILE A 32 4.37 -15.84 4.97
N ASP A 33 4.72 -17.04 4.47
CA ASP A 33 5.21 -18.12 5.33
C ASP A 33 6.51 -17.71 6.05
N ARG A 34 7.44 -17.07 5.34
CA ARG A 34 8.71 -16.60 5.96
C ARG A 34 8.52 -15.41 6.88
N ALA A 35 7.60 -14.49 6.58
CA ALA A 35 7.26 -13.41 7.49
C ALA A 35 6.67 -13.94 8.82
N VAL A 36 5.88 -15.01 8.75
CA VAL A 36 5.32 -15.68 9.92
C VAL A 36 6.40 -16.45 10.70
N ASP A 37 7.29 -17.18 10.03
CA ASP A 37 8.44 -17.85 10.65
C ASP A 37 9.28 -16.86 11.49
N ILE A 38 9.65 -15.71 10.90
CA ILE A 38 10.39 -14.65 11.60
C ILE A 38 9.58 -14.09 12.78
N SER A 39 8.26 -13.97 12.65
CA SER A 39 7.40 -13.51 13.74
C SER A 39 7.56 -14.40 14.97
N HIS A 40 7.52 -15.71 14.77
CA HIS A 40 7.62 -16.70 15.83
C HIS A 40 9.04 -16.81 16.41
N GLU A 41 10.06 -16.88 15.55
CA GLU A 41 11.45 -17.06 15.98
C GLU A 41 11.98 -15.87 16.80
N PHE A 42 11.57 -14.64 16.45
CA PHE A 42 12.05 -13.41 17.09
C PHE A 42 11.07 -12.81 18.11
N GLY A 43 9.91 -13.44 18.31
CA GLY A 43 8.85 -12.91 19.18
C GLY A 43 8.36 -11.52 18.74
N ILE A 44 8.45 -11.21 17.45
CA ILE A 44 8.02 -9.94 16.87
C ILE A 44 6.58 -10.10 16.43
N SER A 45 5.69 -9.18 16.80
CA SER A 45 4.30 -9.23 16.34
C SER A 45 4.22 -9.25 14.81
N GLN A 46 3.37 -10.12 14.26
CA GLN A 46 3.07 -10.18 12.82
C GLN A 46 2.66 -8.81 12.24
N ILE A 47 1.97 -7.96 13.03
CA ILE A 47 1.61 -6.59 12.60
C ILE A 47 2.85 -5.75 12.30
N ILE A 48 3.91 -5.90 13.11
CA ILE A 48 5.15 -5.14 12.93
C ILE A 48 5.86 -5.61 11.66
N ILE A 49 5.96 -6.92 11.44
CA ILE A 49 6.58 -7.48 10.23
C ILE A 49 5.82 -7.04 8.99
N GLY A 50 4.48 -7.09 9.05
CA GLY A 50 3.60 -6.61 7.98
C GLY A 50 3.84 -5.15 7.67
N ALA A 51 3.83 -4.30 8.70
CA ALA A 51 3.97 -2.86 8.57
C ALA A 51 5.39 -2.35 8.27
N THR A 52 6.36 -3.26 8.16
CA THR A 52 7.76 -2.91 7.90
C THR A 52 8.27 -3.66 6.69
N ILE A 53 8.68 -4.91 6.87
CA ILE A 53 9.37 -5.67 5.83
C ILE A 53 8.44 -5.96 4.64
N VAL A 54 7.22 -6.44 4.93
CA VAL A 54 6.27 -6.79 3.87
C VAL A 54 5.82 -5.53 3.13
N SER A 55 5.36 -4.50 3.85
CA SER A 55 4.86 -3.27 3.23
C SER A 55 5.94 -2.49 2.48
N ILE A 56 7.18 -2.42 2.97
CA ILE A 56 8.28 -1.78 2.21
C ILE A 56 8.48 -2.50 0.88
N GLY A 57 8.50 -3.84 0.92
CA GLY A 57 8.70 -4.65 -0.26
C GLY A 57 7.56 -4.53 -1.28
N THR A 58 6.31 -4.54 -0.81
CA THR A 58 5.15 -4.43 -1.70
C THR A 58 4.95 -3.03 -2.24
N SER A 59 5.39 -1.97 -1.55
CA SER A 59 5.25 -0.58 -2.02
C SER A 59 6.41 -0.10 -2.94
N LEU A 60 7.33 -0.98 -3.32
CA LEU A 60 8.39 -0.69 -4.29
C LEU A 60 7.87 -0.36 -5.69
N PRO A 61 6.84 -1.03 -6.24
CA PRO A 61 6.21 -0.65 -7.49
C PRO A 61 5.66 0.78 -7.45
N GLU A 62 4.96 1.17 -6.39
CA GLU A 62 4.44 2.54 -6.21
C GLU A 62 5.57 3.56 -6.17
N LEU A 63 6.66 3.28 -5.43
CA LEU A 63 7.84 4.15 -5.41
C LEU A 63 8.43 4.28 -6.81
N SER A 64 8.57 3.18 -7.52
CA SER A 64 9.17 3.14 -8.86
C SER A 64 8.32 3.89 -9.88
N THR A 65 7.00 3.67 -9.89
CA THR A 65 6.09 4.35 -10.83
C THR A 65 6.03 5.84 -10.55
N SER A 66 6.00 6.26 -9.28
CA SER A 66 6.04 7.67 -8.92
C SER A 66 7.36 8.34 -9.33
N ILE A 67 8.52 7.71 -9.10
CA ILE A 67 9.81 8.26 -9.55
C ILE A 67 9.84 8.39 -11.07
N VAL A 68 9.40 7.37 -11.82
CA VAL A 68 9.33 7.43 -13.28
C VAL A 68 8.41 8.56 -13.76
N ALA A 69 7.29 8.79 -13.08
CA ALA A 69 6.36 9.89 -13.39
C ALA A 69 7.02 11.27 -13.16
N ILE A 70 7.76 11.46 -12.06
CA ILE A 70 8.51 12.69 -11.82
C ILE A 70 9.55 12.92 -12.93
N LEU A 71 10.31 11.88 -13.30
CA LEU A 71 11.33 11.98 -14.35
C LEU A 71 10.73 12.29 -15.73
N LYS A 72 9.47 11.91 -15.98
CA LYS A 72 8.71 12.22 -17.20
C LYS A 72 8.00 13.58 -17.14
N GLY A 73 8.08 14.31 -16.04
CA GLY A 73 7.45 15.62 -15.86
C GLY A 73 5.95 15.57 -15.54
N THR A 74 5.40 14.41 -15.22
CA THR A 74 3.97 14.23 -14.84
C THR A 74 3.87 14.08 -13.32
N SER A 75 4.08 15.16 -12.58
CA SER A 75 4.23 15.12 -11.12
C SER A 75 2.91 14.97 -10.36
N ASP A 76 1.81 15.41 -10.95
CA ASP A 76 0.43 15.19 -10.50
C ASP A 76 0.07 13.69 -10.47
N PHE A 77 0.57 12.91 -11.43
CA PHE A 77 0.41 11.45 -11.42
C PHE A 77 1.05 10.81 -10.18
N ALA A 78 2.20 11.30 -9.70
CA ALA A 78 2.85 10.75 -8.52
C ALA A 78 2.02 10.96 -7.24
N LEU A 79 1.34 12.12 -7.12
CA LEU A 79 0.38 12.40 -6.05
C LEU A 79 -0.84 11.48 -6.16
N GLY A 80 -1.40 11.33 -7.36
CA GLY A 80 -2.51 10.42 -7.65
C GLY A 80 -2.19 8.96 -7.33
N ASN A 81 -1.00 8.49 -7.71
CA ASN A 81 -0.52 7.14 -7.44
C ASN A 81 -0.42 6.86 -5.93
N ALA A 82 0.23 7.75 -5.17
CA ALA A 82 0.39 7.55 -3.72
C ALA A 82 -0.95 7.60 -2.97
N LEU A 83 -1.78 8.64 -3.22
CA LEU A 83 -3.07 8.80 -2.54
C LEU A 83 -4.11 7.77 -3.00
N GLY A 84 -4.15 7.48 -4.30
CA GLY A 84 -4.98 6.43 -4.88
C GLY A 84 -4.65 5.05 -4.33
N SER A 85 -3.36 4.77 -4.08
CA SER A 85 -2.93 3.53 -3.41
C SER A 85 -3.42 3.48 -1.96
N VAL A 86 -3.41 4.60 -1.22
CA VAL A 86 -4.00 4.65 0.15
C VAL A 86 -5.49 4.33 0.13
N ILE A 87 -6.24 4.89 -0.82
CA ILE A 87 -7.68 4.63 -0.99
C ILE A 87 -7.91 3.16 -1.36
N THR A 88 -7.18 2.64 -2.35
CA THR A 88 -7.28 1.25 -2.84
C THR A 88 -6.93 0.26 -1.73
N ASN A 89 -5.85 0.49 -1.00
CA ASN A 89 -5.42 -0.37 0.10
C ASN A 89 -6.44 -0.40 1.24
N THR A 90 -6.98 0.77 1.59
CA THR A 90 -7.95 0.88 2.69
C THR A 90 -9.30 0.29 2.34
N ALA A 91 -9.78 0.49 1.12
CA ALA A 91 -11.12 0.10 0.72
C ALA A 91 -11.13 -1.28 0.04
N LEU A 92 -10.39 -1.44 -1.06
CA LEU A 92 -10.38 -2.68 -1.84
C LEU A 92 -9.55 -3.78 -1.16
N VAL A 93 -8.26 -3.52 -0.88
CA VAL A 93 -7.34 -4.57 -0.41
C VAL A 93 -7.78 -5.10 0.95
N LEU A 94 -8.06 -4.20 1.90
CA LEU A 94 -8.54 -4.59 3.22
C LEU A 94 -9.93 -5.22 3.16
N GLY A 95 -10.82 -4.71 2.31
CA GLY A 95 -12.15 -5.27 2.12
C GLY A 95 -12.11 -6.70 1.57
N VAL A 96 -11.29 -6.95 0.54
CA VAL A 96 -11.04 -8.28 -0.03
C VAL A 96 -10.37 -9.20 1.00
N GLY A 97 -9.39 -8.67 1.75
CA GLY A 97 -8.77 -9.40 2.85
C GLY A 97 -9.79 -9.84 3.91
N ALA A 98 -10.71 -8.96 4.32
CA ALA A 98 -11.75 -9.25 5.30
C ALA A 98 -12.77 -10.28 4.79
N LEU A 99 -13.01 -10.35 3.48
CA LEU A 99 -13.81 -11.43 2.87
C LEU A 99 -13.07 -12.78 2.91
N ALA A 100 -11.76 -12.77 2.73
CA ALA A 100 -10.91 -13.95 2.68
C ALA A 100 -10.65 -14.57 4.07
N GLY A 101 -10.57 -13.75 5.12
CA GLY A 101 -10.35 -14.20 6.50
C GLY A 101 -10.57 -13.10 7.54
N SER A 102 -10.48 -13.44 8.82
CA SER A 102 -10.59 -12.46 9.91
C SER A 102 -9.37 -11.55 9.94
N ILE A 103 -9.60 -10.23 10.04
CA ILE A 103 -8.56 -9.22 10.18
C ILE A 103 -8.71 -8.56 11.56
N PRO A 104 -7.85 -8.87 12.54
CA PRO A 104 -7.94 -8.33 13.88
C PRO A 104 -7.57 -6.85 13.90
N VAL A 105 -8.18 -6.12 14.82
CA VAL A 105 -7.98 -4.67 15.02
C VAL A 105 -7.50 -4.39 16.44
N PRO A 106 -6.27 -4.80 16.81
CA PRO A 106 -5.73 -4.49 18.13
C PRO A 106 -5.41 -3.00 18.30
N SER A 107 -5.44 -2.54 19.55
CA SER A 107 -5.10 -1.16 19.94
C SER A 107 -3.68 -0.73 19.56
N SER A 108 -2.76 -1.66 19.29
CA SER A 108 -1.41 -1.37 18.77
C SER A 108 -1.40 -0.73 17.38
N ILE A 109 -2.54 -0.76 16.69
CA ILE A 109 -2.73 -0.11 15.40
C ILE A 109 -2.89 1.41 15.53
N ALA A 110 -3.37 1.91 16.66
CA ALA A 110 -3.70 3.33 16.83
C ALA A 110 -2.50 4.26 16.55
N SER A 111 -1.27 3.83 16.90
CA SER A 111 -0.05 4.59 16.58
C SER A 111 0.17 4.74 15.08
N ARG A 112 -0.13 3.71 14.28
CA ARG A 112 0.01 3.73 12.81
C ARG A 112 -1.05 4.62 12.17
N LEU A 113 -2.28 4.53 12.66
CA LEU A 113 -3.34 5.44 12.24
C LEU A 113 -3.00 6.89 12.56
N PHE A 114 -2.39 7.17 13.72
CA PHE A 114 -1.93 8.50 14.05
C PHE A 114 -0.92 9.02 13.01
N PHE A 115 0.09 8.23 12.63
CA PHE A 115 1.03 8.63 11.58
C PHE A 115 0.33 8.88 10.24
N LEU A 116 -0.58 8.00 9.83
CA LEU A 116 -1.32 8.14 8.58
C LEU A 116 -2.20 9.39 8.57
N ILE A 117 -2.97 9.61 9.63
CA ILE A 117 -3.86 10.77 9.79
C ILE A 117 -3.03 12.06 9.84
N ALA A 118 -1.98 12.10 10.67
CA ALA A 118 -1.13 13.27 10.79
C ALA A 118 -0.45 13.62 9.47
N SER A 119 0.10 12.63 8.76
CA SER A 119 0.75 12.85 7.46
C SER A 119 -0.23 13.32 6.39
N LEU A 120 -1.47 12.80 6.35
CA LEU A 120 -2.50 13.30 5.45
C LEU A 120 -2.94 14.72 5.77
N PHE A 121 -3.14 15.05 7.05
CA PHE A 121 -3.45 16.44 7.41
C PHE A 121 -2.31 17.38 7.02
N ILE A 122 -1.06 17.02 7.31
CA ILE A 122 0.10 17.83 6.91
C ILE A 122 0.13 17.98 5.38
N LEU A 123 -0.10 16.90 4.63
CA LEU A 123 -0.16 16.94 3.16
C LEU A 123 -1.23 17.92 2.66
N ILE A 124 -2.46 17.82 3.18
CA ILE A 124 -3.58 18.67 2.77
C ILE A 124 -3.30 20.13 3.13
N PHE A 125 -2.93 20.42 4.38
CA PHE A 125 -2.65 21.78 4.83
C PHE A 125 -1.46 22.40 4.10
N ALA A 126 -0.40 21.64 3.83
CA ALA A 126 0.77 22.13 3.12
C ALA A 126 0.53 22.37 1.63
N SER A 127 -0.52 21.76 1.05
CA SER A 127 -0.89 21.98 -0.35
C SER A 127 -1.74 23.25 -0.59
N ILE A 128 -2.38 23.79 0.45
CA ILE A 128 -3.28 24.94 0.34
C ILE A 128 -2.46 26.24 0.26
N GLU A 129 -2.56 26.96 -0.85
CA GLU A 129 -1.93 28.28 -1.00
C GLU A 129 -2.76 29.41 -0.37
N THR A 130 -4.09 29.32 -0.45
CA THR A 130 -5.00 30.35 0.04
C THR A 130 -6.04 29.75 0.99
N PHE A 131 -6.15 30.29 2.21
CA PHE A 131 -7.09 29.83 3.23
C PHE A 131 -8.49 30.46 3.11
N ASN A 132 -9.01 30.61 1.89
CA ASN A 132 -10.38 31.07 1.63
C ASN A 132 -11.23 29.94 1.02
N LEU A 133 -12.56 30.03 1.04
CA LEU A 133 -13.45 28.99 0.49
C LEU A 133 -13.18 28.64 -0.99
N GLN A 134 -12.47 29.50 -1.72
CA GLN A 134 -12.08 29.29 -3.10
C GLN A 134 -10.99 28.22 -3.26
N PHE A 135 -10.31 27.81 -2.17
CA PHE A 135 -9.29 26.76 -2.19
C PHE A 135 -9.78 25.44 -2.82
N LEU A 136 -11.07 25.11 -2.66
CA LEU A 136 -11.69 23.91 -3.24
C LEU A 136 -11.69 23.92 -4.78
N SER A 137 -11.59 25.10 -5.39
CA SER A 137 -11.57 25.31 -6.84
C SER A 137 -10.21 25.74 -7.37
N SER A 138 -9.24 26.00 -6.50
CA SER A 138 -7.91 26.48 -6.87
C SER A 138 -6.91 25.33 -6.95
N TYR A 139 -5.90 25.51 -7.79
CA TYR A 139 -4.71 24.66 -7.73
C TYR A 139 -3.96 24.93 -6.43
N GLY A 140 -3.50 23.86 -5.79
CA GLY A 140 -2.53 23.94 -4.70
C GLY A 140 -1.11 23.63 -5.18
N GLN A 141 -0.16 23.73 -4.27
CA GLN A 141 1.23 23.42 -4.53
C GLN A 141 1.91 22.81 -3.31
N LEU A 142 2.57 21.68 -3.51
CA LEU A 142 3.37 21.00 -2.49
C LEU A 142 4.84 21.34 -2.66
N GLN A 143 5.41 22.02 -1.67
CA GLN A 143 6.81 22.43 -1.69
C GLN A 143 7.77 21.25 -1.44
N PRO A 144 8.97 21.24 -2.04
CA PRO A 144 9.95 20.15 -1.88
C PRO A 144 10.32 19.85 -0.41
N MET A 145 10.32 20.88 0.45
CA MET A 145 10.63 20.73 1.88
C MET A 145 9.67 19.78 2.61
N ILE A 146 8.40 19.71 2.18
CA ILE A 146 7.42 18.77 2.74
C ILE A 146 7.83 17.33 2.42
N GLY A 147 8.33 17.10 1.21
CA GLY A 147 8.87 15.80 0.81
C GLY A 147 10.05 15.39 1.70
N ILE A 148 11.00 16.29 1.93
CA ILE A 148 12.14 16.05 2.82
C ILE A 148 11.67 15.74 4.25
N PHE A 149 10.71 16.51 4.77
CA PHE A 149 10.13 16.29 6.09
C PHE A 149 9.49 14.89 6.22
N PHE A 150 8.74 14.46 5.20
CA PHE A 150 8.16 13.12 5.15
C PHE A 150 9.23 12.03 5.15
N LEU A 151 10.30 12.18 4.36
CA LEU A 151 11.41 11.23 4.32
C LEU A 151 12.13 11.11 5.66
N VAL A 152 12.36 12.23 6.36
CA VAL A 152 12.95 12.23 7.71
C VAL A 152 12.03 11.57 8.75
N THR A 153 10.72 11.56 8.50
CA THR A 153 9.73 10.91 9.38
C THR A 153 9.70 9.39 9.22
N VAL A 154 10.11 8.84 8.06
CA VAL A 154 10.11 7.39 7.79
C VAL A 154 10.93 6.60 8.83
N PRO A 155 12.21 6.94 9.14
CA PRO A 155 12.96 6.27 10.20
C PRO A 155 12.25 6.29 11.56
N PHE A 156 11.61 7.41 11.92
CA PHE A 156 10.89 7.52 13.19
C PHE A 156 9.65 6.61 13.24
N PHE A 157 8.89 6.54 12.13
CA PHE A 157 7.79 5.59 11.98
C PHE A 157 8.27 4.14 12.13
N LEU A 158 9.35 3.77 11.44
CA LEU A 158 9.92 2.42 11.52
C LEU A 158 10.41 2.10 12.94
N LEU A 159 11.16 3.00 13.57
CA LEU A 159 11.68 2.81 14.95
C LEU A 159 10.55 2.71 15.98
N SER A 160 9.53 3.57 15.90
CA SER A 160 8.38 3.54 16.82
C SER A 160 7.62 2.20 16.73
N SER A 161 7.60 1.58 15.54
CA SER A 161 7.01 0.26 15.31
C SER A 161 7.74 -0.85 16.08
N PHE A 162 9.03 -0.71 16.36
CA PHE A 162 9.82 -1.68 17.14
C PHE A 162 9.81 -1.39 18.65
N ILE A 163 9.75 -0.12 19.07
CA ILE A 163 9.86 0.30 20.49
C ILE A 163 8.58 -0.05 21.29
N GLN A 164 7.41 -0.14 20.66
CA GLN A 164 6.16 -0.53 21.35
C GLN A 164 6.14 -1.96 21.89
N LYS A 165 7.19 -2.77 21.66
CA LYS A 165 7.37 -4.14 22.18
C LYS A 165 7.55 -4.25 23.70
N GLY A 166 7.78 -3.15 24.43
CA GLY A 166 8.18 -3.23 25.83
C GLY A 166 7.09 -3.53 26.88
N LYS A 167 5.79 -3.50 26.54
CA LYS A 167 4.74 -3.46 27.59
C LYS A 167 3.66 -4.56 27.59
N ARG A 168 3.56 -5.47 26.61
CA ARG A 168 2.39 -6.40 26.55
C ARG A 168 2.64 -7.84 26.08
N THR A 169 3.76 -8.46 26.48
CA THR A 169 3.88 -9.93 26.43
C THR A 169 4.41 -10.49 27.75
N LYS A 170 3.77 -10.12 28.86
CA LYS A 170 3.75 -10.96 30.07
C LYS A 170 2.59 -11.94 29.94
N SER A 171 2.74 -13.02 29.18
CA SER A 171 2.03 -14.29 29.42
C SER A 171 2.47 -15.38 28.44
N LYS A 172 3.43 -16.19 28.87
CA LYS A 172 3.42 -17.67 28.90
C LYS A 172 4.87 -18.16 28.91
N ALA A 173 5.36 -18.48 30.13
CA ALA A 173 6.60 -19.19 30.49
C ALA A 173 7.92 -18.71 29.83
N PRO A 174 9.07 -18.82 30.52
CA PRO A 174 10.34 -18.74 29.83
C PRO A 174 10.47 -20.00 28.97
N GLN A 175 10.05 -19.93 27.70
CA GLN A 175 10.60 -20.83 26.71
C GLN A 175 12.11 -20.55 26.67
N GLU A 176 12.92 -21.57 26.91
CA GLU A 176 14.35 -21.52 26.64
C GLU A 176 14.55 -20.92 25.26
N LYS A 177 15.08 -19.70 25.20
CA LYS A 177 15.46 -19.07 23.94
C LYS A 177 16.60 -19.91 23.38
N GLN A 178 16.28 -20.86 22.50
CA GLN A 178 17.30 -21.51 21.70
C GLN A 178 18.14 -20.41 21.03
N PRO A 179 19.48 -20.54 21.01
CA PRO A 179 20.34 -19.51 20.46
C PRO A 179 19.96 -19.27 19.00
N ILE A 180 19.63 -18.02 18.68
CA ILE A 180 19.23 -17.60 17.33
C ILE A 180 20.35 -18.00 16.37
N ASN A 181 20.04 -18.90 15.44
CA ASN A 181 21.00 -19.31 14.43
C ASN A 181 21.11 -18.20 13.39
N LYS A 182 22.17 -17.39 13.50
CA LYS A 182 22.42 -16.24 12.59
C LYS A 182 22.38 -16.61 11.10
N LYS A 183 22.78 -17.85 10.75
CA LYS A 183 22.75 -18.33 9.36
C LYS A 183 21.32 -18.55 8.88
N VAL A 184 20.47 -19.16 9.71
CA VAL A 184 19.04 -19.35 9.42
C VAL A 184 18.33 -18.00 9.29
N LEU A 185 18.62 -17.06 10.19
CA LEU A 185 18.10 -15.69 10.13
C LEU A 185 18.46 -14.98 8.82
N MET A 186 19.74 -15.01 8.43
CA MET A 186 20.18 -14.41 7.18
C MET A 186 19.43 -15.01 5.99
N ILE A 187 19.30 -16.34 5.95
CA ILE A 187 18.55 -17.03 4.89
C ILE A 187 17.09 -16.57 4.88
N GLN A 188 16.41 -16.51 6.03
CA GLN A 188 15.01 -16.08 6.09
C GLN A 188 14.82 -14.64 5.61
N ILE A 189 15.66 -13.70 6.05
CA ILE A 189 15.62 -12.30 5.59
C ILE A 189 15.87 -12.23 4.08
N THR A 190 16.88 -12.93 3.59
CA THR A 190 17.18 -12.97 2.15
C THR A 190 16.00 -13.53 1.36
N VAL A 191 15.37 -14.62 1.82
CA VAL A 191 14.20 -15.20 1.14
C VAL A 191 13.02 -14.24 1.15
N ILE A 192 12.77 -13.52 2.26
CA ILE A 192 11.72 -12.50 2.31
C ILE A 192 11.99 -11.38 1.30
N LEU A 193 13.21 -10.84 1.27
CA LEU A 193 13.58 -9.78 0.34
C LEU A 193 13.44 -10.24 -1.12
N LEU A 194 13.93 -11.42 -1.45
CA LEU A 194 13.79 -11.99 -2.80
C LEU A 194 12.34 -12.24 -3.16
N SER A 195 11.52 -12.72 -2.22
CA SER A 195 10.09 -12.96 -2.44
C SER A 195 9.33 -11.65 -2.64
N ALA A 196 9.65 -10.61 -1.86
CA ALA A 196 9.06 -9.28 -2.03
C ALA A 196 9.43 -8.67 -3.38
N ILE A 197 10.70 -8.78 -3.81
CA ILE A 197 11.14 -8.36 -5.14
C ILE A 197 10.41 -9.15 -6.23
N ALA A 198 10.27 -10.47 -6.08
CA ALA A 198 9.55 -11.30 -7.03
C ALA A 198 8.06 -10.92 -7.12
N VAL A 199 7.41 -10.62 -5.99
CA VAL A 199 6.03 -10.09 -5.94
C VAL A 199 5.96 -8.76 -6.70
N ALA A 200 6.84 -7.80 -6.40
CA ALA A 200 6.86 -6.50 -7.07
C ALA A 200 7.06 -6.64 -8.60
N LEU A 201 8.08 -7.37 -9.02
CA LEU A 201 8.40 -7.55 -10.45
C LEU A 201 7.30 -8.30 -11.20
N SER A 202 6.72 -9.34 -10.60
CA SER A 202 5.63 -10.09 -11.22
C SER A 202 4.36 -9.26 -11.32
N ALA A 203 4.02 -8.47 -10.31
CA ALA A 203 2.89 -7.54 -10.37
C ALA A 203 3.09 -6.48 -11.46
N THR A 204 4.23 -5.79 -11.50
CA THR A 204 4.51 -4.78 -12.55
C THR A 204 4.48 -5.40 -13.95
N SER A 205 5.02 -6.61 -14.11
CA SER A 205 4.99 -7.33 -15.39
C SER A 205 3.58 -7.76 -15.80
N LEU A 206 2.76 -8.17 -14.83
CA LEU A 206 1.35 -8.51 -15.03
C LEU A 206 0.58 -7.28 -15.52
N VAL A 207 0.76 -6.13 -14.86
CA VAL A 207 0.12 -4.85 -15.24
C VAL A 207 0.52 -4.47 -16.66
N THR A 208 1.82 -4.53 -16.98
CA THR A 208 2.32 -4.23 -18.33
C THR A 208 1.67 -5.15 -19.38
N THR A 209 1.54 -6.43 -19.07
CA THR A 209 0.93 -7.42 -19.97
C THR A 209 -0.57 -7.15 -20.17
N VAL A 210 -1.31 -6.86 -19.09
CA VAL A 210 -2.75 -6.56 -19.16
C VAL A 210 -3.00 -5.23 -19.89
N SER A 211 -2.18 -4.21 -19.65
CA SER A 211 -2.25 -2.92 -20.34
C SER A 211 -2.05 -3.08 -21.85
N GLU A 212 -1.05 -3.85 -22.28
CA GLU A 212 -0.81 -4.13 -23.70
C GLU A 212 -1.98 -4.90 -24.34
N MET A 213 -2.52 -5.90 -23.64
CA MET A 213 -3.70 -6.63 -24.11
C MET A 213 -4.92 -5.73 -24.26
N ALA A 214 -5.17 -4.86 -23.28
CA ALA A 214 -6.27 -3.89 -23.30
C ALA A 214 -6.13 -2.90 -24.47
N PHE A 215 -4.93 -2.38 -24.69
CA PHE A 215 -4.63 -1.47 -25.80
C PHE A 215 -4.95 -2.12 -27.16
N ARG A 216 -4.56 -3.38 -27.37
CA ARG A 216 -4.86 -4.13 -28.61
C ARG A 216 -6.34 -4.42 -28.82
N LEU A 217 -7.12 -4.42 -27.75
CA LEU A 217 -8.58 -4.55 -27.81
C LEU A 217 -9.28 -3.21 -28.08
N GLY A 218 -8.52 -2.13 -28.32
CA GLY A 218 -9.05 -0.80 -28.60
C GLY A 218 -9.47 -0.01 -27.37
N ILE A 219 -9.05 -0.43 -26.17
CA ILE A 219 -9.26 0.35 -24.94
C ILE A 219 -8.30 1.55 -24.96
N SER A 220 -8.80 2.74 -24.69
CA SER A 220 -7.98 3.96 -24.74
C SER A 220 -6.88 3.97 -23.68
N GLU A 221 -5.72 4.53 -24.04
CA GLU A 221 -4.59 4.68 -23.12
C GLU A 221 -4.97 5.44 -21.83
N ALA A 222 -5.85 6.43 -21.95
CA ALA A 222 -6.37 7.18 -20.80
C ALA A 222 -7.13 6.27 -19.82
N ILE A 223 -7.98 5.37 -20.32
CA ILE A 223 -8.69 4.39 -19.48
C ILE A 223 -7.69 3.42 -18.86
N ILE A 224 -6.71 2.91 -19.63
CA ILE A 224 -5.70 1.97 -19.12
C ILE A 224 -4.88 2.62 -17.98
N ALA A 225 -4.40 3.84 -18.19
CA ALA A 225 -3.61 4.59 -17.20
C ALA A 225 -4.43 4.93 -15.95
N GLY A 226 -5.69 5.36 -16.10
CA GLY A 226 -6.56 5.70 -14.98
C GLY A 226 -7.05 4.50 -14.17
N THR A 227 -6.86 3.27 -14.66
CA THR A 227 -7.53 2.08 -14.08
C THR A 227 -6.59 0.92 -13.86
N ILE A 228 -6.13 0.28 -14.93
CA ILE A 228 -5.30 -0.93 -14.91
C ILE A 228 -3.97 -0.61 -14.23
N VAL A 229 -3.37 0.54 -14.54
CA VAL A 229 -2.10 0.95 -13.92
C VAL A 229 -2.31 1.29 -12.44
N ALA A 230 -3.33 2.08 -12.11
CA ALA A 230 -3.62 2.50 -10.73
C ALA A 230 -4.01 1.32 -9.80
N LEU A 231 -4.82 0.37 -10.29
CA LEU A 231 -5.10 -0.88 -9.58
C LEU A 231 -3.88 -1.81 -9.55
N GLY A 232 -3.10 -1.74 -10.63
CA GLY A 232 -1.98 -2.60 -10.90
C GLY A 232 -0.84 -2.46 -9.90
N THR A 233 -0.52 -1.23 -9.51
CA THR A 233 0.53 -0.95 -8.52
C THR A 233 0.19 -1.51 -7.14
N SER A 234 -1.10 -1.60 -6.77
CA SER A 234 -1.57 -2.21 -5.51
C SER A 234 -1.84 -3.72 -5.57
N LEU A 235 -1.53 -4.40 -6.69
CA LEU A 235 -1.63 -5.87 -6.79
C LEU A 235 -0.73 -6.63 -5.81
N PRO A 236 0.52 -6.21 -5.54
CA PRO A 236 1.34 -6.77 -4.47
C PRO A 236 0.61 -6.79 -3.12
N GLU A 237 0.07 -5.65 -2.70
CA GLU A 237 -0.66 -5.46 -1.45
C GLU A 237 -1.94 -6.31 -1.41
N LEU A 238 -2.68 -6.35 -2.52
CA LEU A 238 -3.87 -7.18 -2.65
C LEU A 238 -3.53 -8.67 -2.46
N SER A 239 -2.52 -9.15 -3.18
CA SER A 239 -2.09 -10.56 -3.14
C SER A 239 -1.62 -10.95 -1.73
N THR A 240 -0.72 -10.15 -1.13
CA THR A 240 -0.15 -10.42 0.18
C THR A 240 -1.19 -10.35 1.29
N THR A 241 -2.06 -9.34 1.26
CA THR A 241 -3.13 -9.18 2.27
C THR A 241 -4.18 -10.27 2.15
N PHE A 242 -4.62 -10.60 0.93
CA PHE A 242 -5.56 -11.71 0.69
C PHE A 242 -4.98 -13.03 1.18
N THR A 243 -3.73 -13.35 0.82
CA THR A 243 -3.07 -14.60 1.18
C THR A 243 -2.85 -14.69 2.69
N ALA A 244 -2.39 -13.61 3.33
CA ALA A 244 -2.21 -13.56 4.78
C ALA A 244 -3.53 -13.77 5.53
N ALA A 245 -4.59 -13.06 5.14
CA ALA A 245 -5.90 -13.22 5.76
C ALA A 245 -6.47 -14.63 5.56
N ARG A 246 -6.38 -15.18 4.34
CA ARG A 246 -6.81 -16.55 4.00
C ARG A 246 -6.08 -17.62 4.82
N LYS A 247 -4.77 -17.44 5.07
CA LYS A 247 -3.95 -18.33 5.90
C LYS A 247 -4.15 -18.14 7.42
N GLY A 248 -5.04 -17.25 7.85
CA GLY A 248 -5.30 -16.97 9.26
C GLY A 248 -4.30 -16.00 9.91
N HIS A 249 -3.45 -15.36 9.12
CA HIS A 249 -2.48 -14.35 9.55
C HIS A 249 -3.02 -12.92 9.36
N GLY A 250 -4.26 -12.67 9.80
CA GLY A 250 -4.93 -11.37 9.64
C GLY A 250 -4.15 -10.20 10.27
N SER A 251 -3.42 -10.45 11.36
CA SER A 251 -2.52 -9.48 11.98
C SER A 251 -1.43 -9.01 11.01
N LEU A 252 -0.84 -9.94 10.24
CA LEU A 252 0.14 -9.62 9.21
C LEU A 252 -0.50 -8.80 8.10
N ALA A 253 -1.70 -9.20 7.66
CA ALA A 253 -2.48 -8.51 6.64
C ALA A 253 -2.78 -7.05 7.02
N MET A 254 -3.26 -6.82 8.24
CA MET A 254 -3.55 -5.48 8.76
C MET A 254 -2.28 -4.63 8.88
N GLY A 255 -1.18 -5.24 9.34
CA GLY A 255 0.13 -4.61 9.37
C GLY A 255 0.57 -4.15 7.99
N ASN A 256 0.45 -5.03 6.99
CA ASN A 256 0.82 -4.74 5.61
C ASN A 256 0.04 -3.54 5.04
N VAL A 257 -1.30 -3.56 5.12
CA VAL A 257 -2.15 -2.47 4.58
C VAL A 257 -1.80 -1.12 5.22
N LEU A 258 -1.73 -1.06 6.55
CA LEU A 258 -1.45 0.21 7.22
C LEU A 258 -0.01 0.68 7.06
N GLY A 259 0.95 -0.25 7.05
CA GLY A 259 2.34 0.07 6.75
C GLY A 259 2.47 0.65 5.35
N ALA A 260 1.87 0.00 4.36
CA ALA A 260 1.87 0.44 2.97
C ALA A 260 1.23 1.83 2.84
N ASN A 261 0.10 2.08 3.51
CA ASN A 261 -0.52 3.42 3.49
C ASN A 261 0.38 4.51 4.06
N VAL A 262 1.02 4.25 5.21
CA VAL A 262 1.95 5.22 5.82
C VAL A 262 3.17 5.42 4.92
N LEU A 263 3.73 4.37 4.33
CA LEU A 263 4.86 4.45 3.40
C LEU A 263 4.48 5.12 2.08
N ASN A 264 3.26 4.96 1.58
CA ASN A 264 2.81 5.64 0.37
C ASN A 264 2.80 7.16 0.57
N ILE A 265 2.40 7.65 1.75
CA ILE A 265 2.46 9.09 2.03
C ILE A 265 3.89 9.54 2.41
N LEU A 266 4.55 8.83 3.32
CA LEU A 266 5.84 9.30 3.85
C LEU A 266 7.02 9.02 2.92
N LEU A 267 7.07 7.84 2.31
CA LEU A 267 8.18 7.41 1.47
C LEU A 267 7.89 7.71 -0.01
N VAL A 268 6.84 7.12 -0.59
CA VAL A 268 6.57 7.24 -2.04
C VAL A 268 6.32 8.69 -2.43
N LEU A 269 5.34 9.33 -1.78
CA LEU A 269 5.04 10.73 -2.04
C LEU A 269 6.13 11.66 -1.53
N GLY A 270 6.78 11.34 -0.40
CA GLY A 270 7.92 12.09 0.12
C GLY A 270 9.08 12.18 -0.87
N VAL A 271 9.49 11.06 -1.48
CA VAL A 271 10.49 11.03 -2.56
C VAL A 271 10.02 11.85 -3.74
N SER A 272 8.76 11.68 -4.16
CA SER A 272 8.20 12.35 -5.34
C SER A 272 8.23 13.88 -5.20
N ILE A 273 7.82 14.40 -4.04
CA ILE A 273 7.81 15.83 -3.75
C ILE A 273 9.25 16.37 -3.64
N ALA A 274 10.13 15.65 -2.93
CA ALA A 274 11.52 16.07 -2.74
C ALA A 274 12.32 16.10 -4.05
N MET A 275 12.01 15.20 -4.99
CA MET A 275 12.64 15.15 -6.32
C MET A 275 12.08 16.16 -7.32
N SER A 276 11.01 16.88 -6.99
CA SER A 276 10.38 17.85 -7.89
C SER A 276 10.83 19.27 -7.52
N PRO A 277 11.77 19.92 -8.24
CA PRO A 277 12.35 21.20 -7.80
C PRO A 277 11.34 22.33 -7.62
N ASN A 278 10.31 22.35 -8.48
CA ASN A 278 9.22 23.34 -8.44
C ASN A 278 8.03 22.88 -7.57
N GLY A 279 8.20 21.79 -6.82
CA GLY A 279 7.11 21.14 -6.11
C GLY A 279 6.17 20.35 -7.02
N ILE A 280 5.07 19.87 -6.43
CA ILE A 280 4.01 19.15 -7.13
C ILE A 280 2.75 20.02 -7.11
N SER A 281 2.15 20.26 -8.28
CA SER A 281 0.85 20.92 -8.36
C SER A 281 -0.25 19.98 -7.89
N VAL A 282 -1.21 20.50 -7.12
CA VAL A 282 -2.34 19.75 -6.58
C VAL A 282 -3.62 20.25 -7.27
N PRO A 283 -4.17 19.49 -8.23
CA PRO A 283 -5.39 19.87 -8.93
C PRO A 283 -6.62 19.95 -7.99
N PRO A 284 -7.64 20.78 -8.32
CA PRO A 284 -8.85 20.95 -7.50
C PRO A 284 -9.58 19.64 -7.16
N ILE A 285 -9.55 18.66 -8.07
CA ILE A 285 -10.19 17.35 -7.88
C ILE A 285 -9.69 16.60 -6.64
N PHE A 286 -8.44 16.85 -6.21
CA PHE A 286 -7.89 16.28 -4.99
C PHE A 286 -8.61 16.79 -3.74
N TYR A 287 -8.91 18.10 -3.67
CA TYR A 287 -9.66 18.67 -2.56
C TYR A 287 -11.13 18.30 -2.57
N GLN A 288 -11.72 18.14 -3.77
CA GLN A 288 -13.14 17.85 -3.92
C GLN A 288 -13.46 16.37 -3.67
N ILE A 289 -12.54 15.45 -4.03
CA ILE A 289 -12.82 14.01 -4.02
C ILE A 289 -11.74 13.21 -3.29
N HIS A 290 -10.50 13.24 -3.77
CA HIS A 290 -9.50 12.26 -3.31
C HIS A 290 -9.16 12.41 -1.82
N PHE A 291 -8.92 13.64 -1.33
CA PHE A 291 -8.65 13.89 0.08
C PHE A 291 -9.87 13.61 0.98
N PRO A 292 -11.09 14.09 0.67
CA PRO A 292 -12.28 13.72 1.44
C PRO A 292 -12.52 12.20 1.52
N VAL A 293 -12.38 11.48 0.40
CA VAL A 293 -12.57 10.02 0.38
C VAL A 293 -11.50 9.30 1.21
N ALA A 294 -10.24 9.70 1.08
CA ALA A 294 -9.16 9.13 1.89
C ALA A 294 -9.40 9.36 3.40
N LEU A 295 -9.78 10.59 3.79
CA LEU A 295 -10.12 10.92 5.18
C LEU A 295 -11.35 10.15 5.68
N ALA A 296 -12.39 10.02 4.87
CA ALA A 296 -13.60 9.27 5.22
C ALA A 296 -13.29 7.78 5.44
N LEU A 297 -12.50 7.17 4.56
CA LEU A 297 -12.07 5.78 4.69
C LEU A 297 -11.21 5.53 5.93
N ILE A 298 -10.29 6.44 6.24
CA ILE A 298 -9.46 6.34 7.45
C ILE A 298 -10.27 6.63 8.71
N GLY A 299 -11.23 7.55 8.64
CA GLY A 299 -12.22 7.79 9.70
C GLY A 299 -13.07 6.55 9.96
N LEU A 300 -13.50 5.85 8.90
CA LEU A 300 -14.23 4.59 9.00
C LEU A 300 -13.37 3.48 9.61
N LEU A 301 -12.10 3.37 9.22
CA LEU A 301 -11.17 2.44 9.89
C LEU A 301 -11.01 2.77 11.37
N THR A 302 -10.84 4.05 11.69
CA THR A 302 -10.74 4.53 13.07
C THR A 302 -11.99 4.14 13.85
N TYR A 303 -13.16 4.31 13.27
CA TYR A 303 -14.42 3.85 13.83
C TYR A 303 -14.43 2.32 14.06
N PHE A 304 -13.98 1.50 13.10
CA PHE A 304 -13.87 0.05 13.30
C PHE A 304 -12.92 -0.30 14.47
N ILE A 305 -11.84 0.46 14.67
CA ILE A 305 -10.92 0.26 15.80
C ILE A 305 -11.61 0.55 17.14
N PHE A 306 -12.33 1.66 17.24
CA PHE A 306 -12.89 2.14 18.51
C PHE A 306 -14.30 1.61 18.82
N ASN A 307 -15.05 1.20 17.82
CA ASN A 307 -16.45 0.76 17.96
C ASN A 307 -16.64 -0.77 17.96
N THR A 308 -15.57 -1.55 17.90
CA THR A 308 -15.75 -3.00 17.80
C THR A 308 -15.98 -3.66 19.15
N LYS A 309 -17.22 -4.14 19.35
CA LYS A 309 -17.52 -5.26 20.26
C LYS A 309 -16.78 -6.56 19.87
N LYS A 310 -16.17 -6.62 18.68
CA LYS A 310 -15.60 -7.82 18.03
C LYS A 310 -14.08 -7.82 17.81
N HIS A 311 -13.36 -6.72 18.07
CA HIS A 311 -11.90 -6.59 17.86
C HIS A 311 -11.36 -7.06 16.49
N GLU A 312 -12.18 -7.10 15.45
CA GLU A 312 -11.83 -7.55 14.10
C GLU A 312 -12.71 -6.85 13.05
N ILE A 313 -12.20 -6.75 11.82
CA ILE A 313 -12.97 -6.34 10.63
C ILE A 313 -13.71 -7.56 10.12
N SER A 314 -15.04 -7.49 10.17
CA SER A 314 -15.94 -8.54 9.72
C SER A 314 -16.10 -8.55 8.19
N LYS A 315 -16.59 -9.67 7.66
CA LYS A 315 -16.93 -9.81 6.24
C LYS A 315 -17.92 -8.74 5.76
N ASN A 316 -18.85 -8.30 6.62
CA ASN A 316 -19.83 -7.27 6.25
C ASN A 316 -19.18 -5.89 6.14
N GLU A 317 -18.29 -5.53 7.05
CA GLU A 317 -17.49 -4.31 6.95
C GLU A 317 -16.59 -4.35 5.71
N GLY A 318 -16.03 -5.52 5.38
CA GLY A 318 -15.30 -5.73 4.12
C GLY A 318 -16.14 -5.46 2.87
N LYS A 319 -17.40 -5.92 2.82
CA LYS A 319 -18.32 -5.58 1.72
C LYS A 319 -18.57 -4.09 1.62
N VAL A 320 -18.77 -3.39 2.75
CA VAL A 320 -18.98 -1.94 2.78
C VAL A 320 -17.76 -1.22 2.20
N LEU A 321 -16.55 -1.60 2.60
CA LEU A 321 -15.31 -1.03 2.08
C LEU A 321 -15.18 -1.20 0.56
N ILE A 322 -15.45 -2.42 0.05
CA ILE A 322 -15.44 -2.68 -1.40
C ILE A 322 -16.50 -1.84 -2.13
N SER A 323 -17.72 -1.75 -1.59
CA SER A 323 -18.78 -0.92 -2.18
C SER A 323 -18.40 0.55 -2.26
N ILE A 324 -17.75 1.10 -1.23
CA ILE A 324 -17.21 2.47 -1.25
C ILE A 324 -16.16 2.62 -2.34
N TYR A 325 -15.27 1.63 -2.50
CA TYR A 325 -14.25 1.65 -3.56
C TYR A 325 -14.86 1.66 -4.97
N LEU A 326 -15.85 0.80 -5.22
CA LEU A 326 -16.53 0.74 -6.52
C LEU A 326 -17.28 2.04 -6.83
N LEU A 327 -17.92 2.65 -5.83
CA LEU A 327 -18.57 3.96 -5.98
C LEU A 327 -17.53 5.05 -6.28
N TYR A 328 -16.43 5.08 -5.54
CA TYR A 328 -15.32 6.01 -5.76
C TYR A 328 -14.78 5.90 -7.19
N MET A 329 -14.46 4.69 -7.65
CA MET A 329 -14.01 4.46 -9.03
C MET A 329 -15.05 4.96 -10.03
N GLY A 330 -16.32 4.58 -9.86
CA GLY A 330 -17.41 5.01 -10.74
C GLY A 330 -17.55 6.53 -10.86
N ILE A 331 -17.41 7.25 -9.74
CA ILE A 331 -17.43 8.72 -9.74
C ILE A 331 -16.18 9.28 -10.43
N SER A 332 -15.00 8.74 -10.12
CA SER A 332 -13.73 9.17 -10.72
C SER A 332 -13.62 8.91 -12.22
N PHE A 333 -14.43 8.02 -12.79
CA PHE A 333 -14.51 7.82 -14.24
C PHE A 333 -15.39 8.84 -14.97
N ILE A 334 -16.35 9.44 -14.26
CA ILE A 334 -17.35 10.35 -14.84
C ILE A 334 -16.85 11.80 -14.84
N LEU A 335 -15.95 12.14 -13.91
CA LEU A 335 -15.39 13.47 -13.68
C LEU A 335 -14.03 13.63 -14.33
#